data_AF-A0A4Q3GZ93-F1
#
_entry.id   AF-A0A4Q3GZ93-F1
#
_cell.length_a   1.000
_cell.length_b   1.000
_cell.length_c   1.000
_cell.angle_alpha   90.00
_cell.angle_beta   90.00
_cell.angle_gamma   90.00
#
_symmetry.space_group_name_H-M   'P 1'
#
loop_
_entity.id
_entity.type
_entity.pdbx_description
1 polymer ?
#
loop_
_entity_poly.entity_id
_entity_poly.type
_entity_poly.pdbx_seq_one_letter_code
_entity_poly.pdbx_strand_id
1 'polypeptide(L)'
;MQNNLSNNQAANSNLTAYAIRESIFAGVIAFGLFFFFIGLETTQNIRNELVIVQHWYKLAAVVVIVMAIRFLMITVIWPRMAAQKAAKAAGPQVVAQPGFFKKNFTAMIIVALFLYPIICVSLVGLQGSLKYVDNFGIQILIYVMLAWG
;
A
#
# COMPACT_ATOMS: atom_id res chain seq x y z
N MET A 1 32.23 2.69 30.52
CA MET A 1 31.74 2.96 29.15
C MET A 1 31.57 1.70 28.30
N GLN A 2 32.31 0.60 28.54
CA GLN A 2 32.15 -0.70 27.84
C GLN A 2 30.74 -1.31 27.94
N ASN A 3 30.08 -1.28 29.11
CA ASN A 3 28.81 -1.99 29.34
C ASN A 3 27.62 -1.48 28.48
N ASN A 4 27.64 -0.22 28.06
CA ASN A 4 26.57 0.34 27.21
C ASN A 4 26.72 -0.06 25.73
N LEU A 5 27.94 -0.34 25.27
CA LEU A 5 28.18 -0.78 23.89
C LEU A 5 27.75 -2.24 23.71
N SER A 6 28.05 -3.10 24.67
CA SER A 6 27.65 -4.51 24.67
C SER A 6 26.13 -4.70 24.71
N ASN A 7 25.42 -3.89 25.53
CA ASN A 7 23.96 -3.93 25.61
C ASN A 7 23.29 -3.44 24.31
N ASN A 8 23.84 -2.43 23.65
CA ASN A 8 23.32 -1.98 22.36
C ASN A 8 23.57 -3.02 21.27
N GLN A 9 24.74 -3.67 21.23
CA GLN A 9 25.00 -4.76 20.27
C GLN A 9 24.06 -5.96 20.47
N ALA A 10 23.85 -6.38 21.72
CA ALA A 10 22.91 -7.45 22.05
C ALA A 10 21.46 -7.07 21.65
N ALA A 11 21.00 -5.86 21.99
CA ALA A 11 19.67 -5.39 21.62
C ALA A 11 19.45 -5.33 20.09
N ASN A 12 20.47 -4.89 19.33
CA ASN A 12 20.40 -4.84 17.87
C ASN A 12 20.42 -6.23 17.22
N SER A 13 21.19 -7.19 17.77
CA SER A 13 21.22 -8.57 17.26
C SER A 13 19.89 -9.30 17.43
N ASN A 14 19.17 -9.04 18.52
CA ASN A 14 17.83 -9.58 18.74
C ASN A 14 16.80 -8.95 17.78
N LEU A 15 16.94 -7.65 17.49
CA LEU A 15 16.06 -6.94 16.55
C LEU A 15 16.23 -7.42 15.12
N THR A 16 17.47 -7.65 14.66
CA THR A 16 17.74 -8.14 13.30
C THR A 16 17.26 -9.58 13.11
N ALA A 17 17.49 -10.46 14.08
CA ALA A 17 16.97 -11.83 14.06
C ALA A 17 15.43 -11.86 14.04
N TYR A 18 14.80 -11.02 14.85
CA TYR A 18 13.35 -10.84 14.84
C TYR A 18 12.85 -10.31 13.48
N ALA A 19 13.52 -9.30 12.92
CA ALA A 19 13.14 -8.71 11.63
C ALA A 19 13.23 -9.71 10.47
N ILE A 20 14.22 -10.60 10.47
CA ILE A 20 14.34 -11.66 9.46
C ILE A 20 13.21 -12.68 9.59
N ARG A 21 12.89 -13.12 10.80
CA ARG A 21 11.79 -14.07 11.03
C ARG A 21 10.45 -13.48 10.57
N GLU A 22 10.21 -12.24 10.94
CA GLU A 22 8.97 -11.54 10.60
C GLU A 22 8.86 -11.23 9.10
N SER A 23 9.97 -10.92 8.43
CA SER A 23 9.97 -10.73 6.97
C SER A 23 9.71 -12.04 6.23
N ILE A 24 10.29 -13.15 6.66
CA ILE A 24 10.01 -14.49 6.10
C ILE A 24 8.55 -14.86 6.29
N PHE A 25 7.99 -14.66 7.50
CA PHE A 25 6.58 -14.95 7.75
C PHE A 25 5.65 -14.12 6.87
N ALA A 26 5.93 -12.82 6.72
CA ALA A 26 5.20 -11.96 5.80
C ALA A 26 5.36 -12.43 4.34
N GLY A 27 6.52 -12.93 3.94
CA GLY A 27 6.76 -13.52 2.63
C GLY A 27 5.92 -14.77 2.37
N VAL A 28 5.81 -15.67 3.35
CA VAL A 28 4.96 -16.88 3.26
C VAL A 28 3.48 -16.50 3.14
N ILE A 29 3.01 -15.53 3.93
CA ILE A 29 1.64 -15.03 3.83
C ILE A 29 1.39 -14.40 2.45
N ALA A 30 2.31 -13.55 1.98
CA ALA A 30 2.20 -12.92 0.67
C ALA A 30 2.18 -13.97 -0.46
N PHE A 31 3.03 -14.99 -0.37
CA PHE A 31 3.02 -16.10 -1.33
C PHE A 31 1.65 -16.79 -1.33
N GLY A 32 1.10 -17.15 -0.17
CA GLY A 32 -0.22 -17.79 -0.07
C GLY A 32 -1.35 -16.95 -0.67
N LEU A 33 -1.35 -15.64 -0.41
CA LEU A 33 -2.38 -14.72 -0.93
C LEU A 33 -2.24 -14.46 -2.43
N PHE A 34 -1.02 -14.31 -2.93
CA PHE A 34 -0.77 -13.93 -4.32
C PHE A 34 -0.56 -15.12 -5.26
N PHE A 35 -0.43 -16.35 -4.75
CA PHE A 35 -0.22 -17.54 -5.57
C PHE A 35 -1.30 -17.68 -6.65
N PHE A 36 -2.57 -17.64 -6.26
CA PHE A 36 -3.70 -17.72 -7.20
C PHE A 36 -3.95 -16.42 -7.96
N PHE A 37 -3.57 -15.27 -7.40
CA PHE A 37 -3.90 -13.97 -7.98
C PHE A 37 -2.88 -13.48 -9.02
N ILE A 38 -1.60 -13.82 -8.83
CA ILE A 38 -0.47 -13.36 -9.66
C ILE A 38 0.23 -14.53 -10.34
N GLY A 39 0.31 -15.69 -9.69
CA GLY A 39 0.99 -16.86 -10.22
C GLY A 39 0.28 -17.48 -11.42
N LEU A 40 -1.06 -17.43 -11.45
CA LEU A 40 -1.89 -18.02 -12.49
C LEU A 40 -2.70 -16.91 -13.17
N GLU A 41 -2.40 -16.64 -14.44
CA GLU A 41 -3.13 -15.67 -15.24
C GLU A 41 -3.95 -16.42 -16.30
N THR A 42 -5.27 -16.25 -16.29
CA THR A 42 -6.13 -16.75 -17.37
C THR A 42 -6.25 -15.71 -18.46
N THR A 43 -5.68 -16.01 -19.63
CA THR A 43 -5.80 -15.16 -20.82
C THR A 43 -6.66 -15.86 -21.87
N GLN A 44 -7.34 -15.08 -22.70
CA GLN A 44 -8.00 -15.61 -23.89
C GLN A 44 -7.01 -15.63 -25.04
N ASN A 45 -6.84 -16.80 -25.66
CA ASN A 45 -6.05 -16.93 -26.87
C ASN A 45 -6.77 -16.25 -28.06
N ILE A 46 -6.05 -16.01 -29.16
CA ILE A 46 -6.60 -15.43 -30.40
C ILE A 46 -7.75 -16.28 -30.97
N ARG A 47 -7.85 -17.55 -30.56
CA ARG A 47 -8.91 -18.50 -30.88
C ARG A 47 -10.03 -18.57 -29.84
N ASN A 48 -10.13 -17.60 -28.92
CA ASN A 48 -11.10 -17.52 -27.83
C ASN A 48 -11.08 -18.71 -26.85
N GLU A 49 -9.93 -19.38 -26.73
CA GLU A 49 -9.71 -20.45 -25.76
C GLU A 49 -9.14 -19.87 -24.46
N LEU A 50 -9.66 -20.32 -23.33
CA LEU A 50 -9.15 -19.92 -22.02
C LEU A 50 -7.88 -20.71 -21.72
N VAL A 51 -6.74 -20.03 -21.74
CA VAL A 51 -5.43 -20.64 -21.44
C VAL A 51 -4.89 -20.09 -20.12
N ILE A 52 -4.30 -20.97 -19.32
CA ILE A 52 -3.69 -20.61 -18.04
C ILE A 52 -2.20 -20.40 -18.28
N VAL A 53 -1.73 -19.16 -18.13
CA VAL A 53 -0.33 -18.77 -18.23
C VAL A 53 0.24 -18.58 -16.82
N GLN A 54 1.30 -19.31 -16.52
CA GLN A 54 2.00 -19.25 -15.25
C GLN A 54 3.06 -18.14 -15.24
N HIS A 55 3.00 -17.25 -14.24
CA HIS A 55 3.87 -16.08 -14.12
C HIS A 55 4.71 -16.11 -12.85
N TRP A 56 5.52 -17.15 -12.67
CA TRP A 56 6.40 -17.36 -11.51
C TRP A 56 7.29 -16.16 -11.18
N TYR A 57 7.79 -15.46 -12.21
CA TYR A 57 8.62 -14.27 -12.02
C TYR A 57 7.87 -13.12 -11.34
N LYS A 58 6.62 -12.83 -11.78
CA LYS A 58 5.79 -11.77 -11.19
C LYS A 58 5.51 -12.07 -9.72
N LEU A 59 5.17 -13.33 -9.41
CA LEU A 59 4.91 -13.78 -8.05
C LEU A 59 6.16 -13.64 -7.15
N ALA A 60 7.31 -14.14 -7.62
CA ALA A 60 8.56 -14.05 -6.88
C ALA A 60 8.97 -12.59 -6.59
N ALA A 61 8.83 -11.71 -7.58
CA ALA A 61 9.14 -10.29 -7.42
C ALA A 61 8.28 -9.65 -6.31
N VAL A 62 6.97 -9.90 -6.31
CA VAL A 62 6.05 -9.37 -5.29
C VAL A 62 6.40 -9.89 -3.89
N VAL A 63 6.67 -11.19 -3.74
CA VAL A 63 7.05 -11.77 -2.45
C VAL A 63 8.34 -11.15 -1.91
N VAL A 64 9.38 -11.03 -2.75
CA VAL A 64 10.66 -10.40 -2.35
C VAL A 64 10.45 -8.94 -1.95
N ILE A 65 9.64 -8.19 -2.69
CA ILE A 65 9.29 -6.80 -2.35
C ILE A 65 8.61 -6.73 -0.98
N VAL A 66 7.62 -7.59 -0.71
CA VAL A 66 6.93 -7.61 0.60
C VAL A 66 7.91 -7.94 1.73
N MET A 67 8.79 -8.92 1.54
CA MET A 67 9.81 -9.27 2.53
C MET A 67 10.78 -8.11 2.79
N ALA A 68 11.25 -7.44 1.73
CA ALA A 68 12.16 -6.30 1.84
C ALA A 68 11.49 -5.11 2.55
N ILE A 69 10.24 -4.78 2.18
CA ILE A 69 9.47 -3.72 2.82
C ILE A 69 9.25 -4.04 4.30
N ARG A 70 8.85 -5.27 4.63
CA ARG A 70 8.61 -5.69 6.03
C ARG A 70 9.89 -5.59 6.85
N PHE A 71 11.01 -6.06 6.31
CA PHE A 71 12.31 -5.98 6.95
C PHE A 71 12.75 -4.52 7.19
N LEU A 72 12.63 -3.64 6.19
CA LEU A 72 12.92 -2.22 6.34
C LEU A 72 12.00 -1.56 7.37
N MET A 73 10.72 -1.91 7.40
CA MET A 73 9.77 -1.32 8.34
C MET A 73 10.16 -1.60 9.79
N ILE A 74 10.60 -2.82 10.09
CA ILE A 74 10.99 -3.22 11.45
C ILE A 74 12.33 -2.60 11.85
N THR A 75 13.29 -2.57 10.93
CA THR A 75 14.65 -2.09 11.24
C THR A 75 14.79 -0.57 11.20
N VAL A 76 14.04 0.12 10.34
CA VAL A 76 14.22 1.56 10.05
C VAL A 76 13.07 2.40 10.61
N ILE A 77 11.82 1.96 10.43
CA ILE A 77 10.63 2.79 10.66
C ILE A 77 10.14 2.65 12.10
N TRP A 78 9.94 1.43 12.59
CA TRP A 78 9.48 1.16 13.96
C TRP A 78 10.34 1.81 15.06
N PRO A 79 11.69 1.72 15.05
CA PRO A 79 12.49 2.37 16.09
C PRO A 79 12.41 3.89 16.03
N ARG A 80 12.36 4.48 14.81
CA ARG A 80 12.19 5.93 14.65
C ARG A 80 10.81 6.40 15.12
N MET A 81 9.75 5.66 14.81
CA MET A 81 8.41 5.96 15.28
C MET A 81 8.28 5.78 16.79
N ALA A 82 8.92 4.76 17.38
CA ALA A 82 8.95 4.55 18.83
C ALA A 82 9.68 5.69 19.54
N ALA A 83 10.84 6.13 19.03
CA ALA A 83 11.58 7.27 19.55
C ALA A 83 10.79 8.58 19.42
N GLN A 84 10.12 8.80 18.29
CA GLN A 84 9.26 9.97 18.09
C GLN A 84 8.01 9.94 18.97
N LYS A 85 7.40 8.77 19.20
CA LYS A 85 6.27 8.61 20.12
C LYS A 85 6.69 8.88 21.57
N ALA A 86 7.86 8.40 21.99
CA ALA A 86 8.41 8.69 23.31
C ALA A 86 8.72 10.20 23.48
N ALA A 87 9.32 10.83 22.47
CA ALA A 87 9.58 12.27 22.49
C ALA A 87 8.29 13.12 22.49
N LYS A 88 7.25 12.69 21.76
CA LYS A 88 5.94 13.35 21.75
C LYS A 88 5.15 13.10 23.03
N ALA A 89 5.32 11.95 23.69
CA ALA A 89 4.71 11.67 24.99
C ALA A 89 5.36 12.46 26.14
N ALA A 90 6.64 12.82 26.01
CA ALA A 90 7.36 13.68 26.95
C ALA A 90 7.16 15.19 26.71
N GLY A 91 6.59 15.59 25.56
CA GLY A 91 6.27 16.97 25.24
C GLY A 91 4.89 17.40 25.77
N PRO A 92 4.63 18.72 25.89
CA PRO A 92 3.29 19.21 26.23
C PRO A 92 2.28 18.68 25.20
N GLN A 93 1.13 18.20 25.69
CA GLN A 93 0.00 17.74 24.89
C GLN A 93 -0.65 18.95 24.18
N VAL A 94 0.06 19.53 23.22
CA VAL A 94 -0.49 20.59 22.38
C VAL A 94 -1.43 19.90 21.41
N VAL A 95 -2.72 20.21 21.52
CA VAL A 95 -3.76 19.82 20.58
C VAL A 95 -3.26 20.18 19.19
N ALA A 96 -2.82 19.18 18.43
CA ALA A 96 -2.25 19.40 17.11
C ALA A 96 -3.36 19.99 16.24
N GLN A 97 -3.25 21.30 15.96
CA GLN A 97 -4.15 21.95 15.03
C GLN A 97 -4.13 21.14 13.72
N PRO A 98 -5.30 20.77 13.17
CA PRO A 98 -5.35 19.98 11.95
C PRO A 98 -4.59 20.77 10.87
N GLY A 99 -3.48 20.20 10.40
CA GLY A 99 -2.66 20.83 9.36
C GLY A 99 -3.50 21.18 8.14
N PHE A 100 -3.07 22.18 7.36
CA PHE A 100 -3.79 22.75 6.22
C PHE A 100 -4.43 21.69 5.30
N PHE A 101 -3.74 20.57 5.05
CA PHE A 101 -4.24 19.45 4.27
C PHE A 101 -5.46 18.75 4.87
N LYS A 102 -5.54 18.58 6.19
CA LYS A 102 -6.72 17.99 6.85
C LYS A 102 -7.90 18.96 6.84
N LYS A 103 -7.63 20.26 6.94
CA LYS A 103 -8.67 21.31 6.88
C LYS A 103 -9.25 21.45 5.47
N ASN A 104 -8.41 21.35 4.45
CA ASN A 104 -8.81 21.56 3.06
C ASN A 104 -9.04 20.26 2.27
N PHE A 105 -9.02 19.10 2.93
CA PHE A 105 -9.17 17.79 2.29
C PHE A 105 -10.46 17.69 1.49
N THR A 106 -11.59 18.12 2.06
CA THR A 106 -12.90 18.10 1.39
C THR A 106 -12.90 18.98 0.14
N ALA A 107 -12.34 20.19 0.23
CA ALA A 107 -12.23 21.09 -0.92
C ALA A 107 -11.34 20.49 -2.03
N MET A 108 -10.24 19.83 -1.65
CA MET A 108 -9.34 19.16 -2.59
C MET A 108 -10.02 17.98 -3.29
N ILE A 109 -10.83 17.19 -2.59
CA ILE A 109 -11.63 16.10 -3.18
C ILE A 109 -12.64 16.66 -4.19
N ILE A 110 -13.35 17.72 -3.82
CA ILE A 110 -14.34 18.34 -4.73
C ILE A 110 -13.65 18.82 -6.00
N VAL A 111 -12.54 19.55 -5.87
CA VAL A 111 -11.76 20.01 -7.04
C VAL A 111 -11.27 18.82 -7.87
N ALA A 112 -10.75 17.77 -7.23
CA ALA A 112 -10.30 16.57 -7.93
C ALA A 112 -11.44 15.85 -8.66
N LEU A 113 -12.65 15.79 -8.10
CA LEU A 113 -13.82 15.19 -8.72
C LEU A 113 -14.20 15.90 -10.03
N PHE A 114 -14.15 17.24 -10.04
CA PHE A 114 -14.42 18.03 -11.25
C PHE A 114 -13.28 17.94 -12.28
N LEU A 115 -12.03 17.89 -11.84
CA LEU A 115 -10.86 17.78 -12.73
C LEU A 115 -10.71 16.38 -13.33
N TYR A 116 -11.15 15.33 -12.63
CA TYR A 116 -11.01 13.94 -13.03
C TYR A 116 -11.45 13.64 -14.48
N PRO A 117 -12.68 14.00 -14.93
CA PRO A 117 -13.10 13.76 -16.31
C PRO A 117 -12.27 14.54 -17.33
N ILE A 118 -11.86 15.76 -17.01
CA ILE A 118 -11.03 16.61 -17.88
C ILE A 118 -9.65 15.97 -18.08
N ILE A 119 -9.05 15.46 -17.00
CA ILE A 119 -7.76 14.77 -17.03
C ILE A 119 -7.87 13.44 -17.79
N CYS A 120 -8.96 12.69 -17.62
CA CYS A 120 -9.15 11.43 -18.35
C CYS A 120 -9.27 11.68 -19.86
N VAL A 121 -10.05 12.67 -20.28
CA VAL A 121 -10.20 13.01 -21.70
C VAL A 121 -8.90 13.53 -22.29
N SER A 122 -8.13 14.34 -21.56
CA SER A 122 -6.88 14.90 -22.07
C SER A 122 -5.76 13.87 -22.21
N LEU A 123 -5.71 12.85 -21.34
CA LEU A 123 -4.67 11.82 -21.38
C LEU A 123 -5.00 10.65 -22.32
N VAL A 124 -6.25 10.21 -22.36
CA VAL A 124 -6.64 8.96 -23.03
C VAL A 124 -7.57 9.18 -24.23
N GLY A 125 -7.91 10.45 -24.52
CA GLY A 125 -8.85 10.83 -25.58
C GLY A 125 -10.30 10.49 -25.24
N LEU A 126 -11.24 10.99 -26.04
CA LEU A 126 -12.69 10.81 -25.81
C LEU A 126 -13.12 9.33 -25.82
N GLN A 127 -12.52 8.51 -26.69
CA GLN A 127 -12.84 7.07 -26.76
C GLN A 127 -12.22 6.28 -25.60
N GLY A 128 -10.97 6.57 -25.21
CA GLY A 128 -10.30 5.89 -24.11
C GLY A 128 -10.83 6.31 -22.74
N SER A 129 -11.30 7.55 -22.60
CA SER A 129 -11.83 8.09 -21.34
C SER A 129 -13.15 7.46 -20.91
N LEU A 130 -13.95 6.93 -21.84
CA LEU A 130 -15.25 6.32 -21.54
C LEU A 130 -15.14 5.23 -20.47
N LYS A 131 -14.17 4.32 -20.57
CA LYS A 131 -13.95 3.28 -19.56
C LYS A 131 -13.69 3.87 -18.16
N TYR A 132 -13.02 5.01 -18.07
CA TYR A 132 -12.67 5.62 -16.79
C TYR A 132 -13.80 6.51 -16.27
N VAL A 133 -14.42 7.34 -17.09
CA VAL A 133 -15.48 8.24 -16.63
C VAL A 133 -16.78 7.46 -16.38
N ASP A 134 -17.14 6.54 -17.28
CA ASP A 134 -18.42 5.81 -17.21
C ASP A 134 -18.43 4.75 -16.10
N ASN A 135 -17.35 3.97 -15.94
CA ASN A 135 -17.27 2.98 -14.88
C ASN A 135 -17.29 3.62 -13.48
N PHE A 136 -16.55 4.71 -13.28
CA PHE A 136 -16.59 5.45 -12.01
C PHE A 136 -17.94 6.15 -11.79
N GLY A 137 -18.53 6.73 -12.83
CA GLY A 137 -19.85 7.34 -12.77
C GLY A 137 -20.94 6.34 -12.37
N ILE A 138 -20.99 5.20 -13.04
CA ILE A 138 -21.91 4.09 -12.72
C ILE A 138 -21.64 3.60 -11.30
N GLN A 139 -20.39 3.37 -10.89
CA GLN A 139 -20.07 2.96 -9.51
C GLN A 139 -20.63 3.93 -8.47
N ILE A 140 -20.43 5.24 -8.67
CA ILE A 140 -20.97 6.25 -7.75
C ILE A 140 -22.50 6.21 -7.73
N LEU A 141 -23.15 6.16 -8.90
CA LEU A 141 -24.60 6.11 -9.00
C LEU A 141 -25.17 4.86 -8.32
N ILE A 142 -24.60 3.67 -8.58
CA ILE A 142 -25.06 2.45 -7.91
C ILE A 142 -24.80 2.49 -6.42
N TYR A 143 -23.67 3.06 -5.96
CA TYR A 143 -23.38 3.15 -4.54
C TYR A 143 -24.36 4.09 -3.84
N VAL A 144 -24.70 5.23 -4.43
CA VAL A 144 -25.71 6.13 -3.84
C VAL A 144 -27.10 5.49 -3.87
N MET A 145 -27.49 4.86 -4.98
CA MET A 145 -28.79 4.21 -5.13
C MET A 145 -28.95 2.99 -4.21
N LEU A 146 -27.89 2.22 -3.94
CA LEU A 146 -27.91 1.04 -3.07
C LEU A 146 -27.63 1.35 -1.60
N ALA A 147 -26.77 2.33 -1.30
CA ALA A 147 -26.41 2.66 0.08
C ALA A 147 -27.48 3.49 0.82
N TRP A 148 -28.45 4.05 0.09
CA TRP A 148 -29.64 4.73 0.62
C TRP A 148 -30.94 3.93 0.38
N GLY A 149 -30.83 2.62 0.16
CA GLY A 149 -31.99 1.73 0.01
C GLY A 149 -32.82 1.62 1.28
#